data_AF-A0A9P6Y2D1-F1
#
_entry.id   AF-A0A9P6Y2D1-F1
#
_cell.length_a   1.000
_cell.length_b   1.000
_cell.length_c   1.000
_cell.angle_alpha   90.00
_cell.angle_beta   90.00
_cell.angle_gamma   90.00
#
_symmetry.space_group_name_H-M   'P 1'
#
loop_
_entity.id
_entity.type
_entity.pdbx_description
1 polymer ?
#
loop_
_entity_poly.entity_id
_entity_poly.type
_entity_poly.pdbx_seq_one_letter_code
_entity_poly.pdbx_strand_id
1 'polypeptide(L)'
;MKSMIDAGAAGVHFEDQLASVKKCGHMGGKVLVPTREAIEKLNAARLAADVLGVPTLLVARTDAEAADLLTSDIDGNDKPFATGARTVEGFYKTRNGLDQAISRGLAYAPYADLVWCETGKPDLEFARKFAEAIHAKFPGKLLAYNCSPSFNWKKNLDDATIAKFQRELGSYGYKFHWPTATPAAR
;
A
#
# COMPACT_ATOMS: atom_id res chain seq x y z
N MET A 1 15.05 5.99 -6.51
CA MET A 1 15.03 4.97 -7.57
C MET A 1 16.42 4.73 -8.16
N LYS A 2 17.04 5.70 -8.85
CA LYS A 2 18.39 5.50 -9.44
C LYS A 2 19.41 4.92 -8.46
N SER A 3 19.59 5.55 -7.30
CA SER A 3 20.51 5.04 -6.26
C SER A 3 20.16 3.64 -5.74
N MET A 4 18.89 3.23 -5.78
CA MET A 4 18.50 1.85 -5.42
C MET A 4 18.90 0.86 -6.51
N ILE A 5 18.75 1.24 -7.77
CA ILE A 5 19.18 0.44 -8.92
C ILE A 5 20.71 0.33 -8.94
N ASP A 6 21.43 1.43 -8.73
CA ASP A 6 22.90 1.45 -8.64
C ASP A 6 23.41 0.54 -7.51
N ALA A 7 22.65 0.45 -6.41
CA ALA A 7 22.94 -0.43 -5.29
C ALA A 7 22.52 -1.90 -5.51
N GLY A 8 21.93 -2.24 -6.66
CA GLY A 8 21.54 -3.61 -7.02
C GLY A 8 20.16 -4.06 -6.53
N ALA A 9 19.25 -3.14 -6.19
CA ALA A 9 17.90 -3.51 -5.75
C ALA A 9 17.06 -4.09 -6.91
N ALA A 10 16.50 -5.28 -6.70
CA ALA A 10 15.62 -5.95 -7.68
C ALA A 10 14.20 -5.35 -7.74
N GLY A 11 13.76 -4.71 -6.66
CA GLY A 11 12.47 -4.05 -6.59
C GLY A 11 12.44 -2.93 -5.55
N VAL A 12 11.58 -1.93 -5.79
CA VAL A 12 11.42 -0.77 -4.91
C VAL A 12 9.94 -0.49 -4.72
N HIS A 13 9.53 -0.23 -3.49
CA HIS A 13 8.16 0.22 -3.19
C HIS A 13 8.12 1.72 -2.92
N PHE A 14 7.04 2.37 -3.36
CA PHE A 14 6.70 3.76 -3.05
C PHE A 14 5.32 3.79 -2.40
N GLU A 15 5.14 4.67 -1.42
CA GLU A 15 3.87 4.84 -0.70
C GLU A 15 3.25 6.21 -0.96
N ASP A 16 1.96 6.33 -0.67
CA ASP A 16 1.14 7.52 -0.92
C ASP A 16 0.96 8.44 0.29
N GLN A 17 1.86 8.35 1.29
CA GLN A 17 1.92 9.31 2.39
C GLN A 17 2.73 10.56 2.03
N LEU A 18 2.41 11.67 2.69
CA LEU A 18 3.20 12.89 2.65
C LEU A 18 4.54 12.69 3.37
N ALA A 19 5.65 12.87 2.66
CA ALA A 19 7.00 12.54 3.14
C ALA A 19 7.40 13.29 4.43
N SER A 20 7.05 14.57 4.56
CA SER A 20 7.44 15.42 5.70
C SER A 20 6.76 15.03 7.02
N VAL A 21 5.65 14.31 6.95
CA VAL A 21 4.88 13.82 8.11
C VAL A 21 4.66 12.31 8.04
N LYS A 22 5.55 11.61 7.32
CA LYS A 22 5.48 10.16 7.15
C LYS A 22 5.42 9.45 8.49
N LYS A 23 4.51 8.49 8.61
CA LYS A 23 4.41 7.60 9.76
C LYS A 23 4.53 6.15 9.30
N CYS A 24 5.09 5.30 10.18
CA CYS A 24 5.03 3.84 9.99
C CYS A 24 3.56 3.41 9.85
N GLY A 25 3.29 2.42 9.00
CA GLY A 25 1.94 2.03 8.60
C GLY A 25 0.94 1.77 9.72
N HIS A 26 1.41 1.30 10.87
CA HIS A 26 0.57 1.00 12.04
C HIS A 26 0.34 2.21 12.98
N MET A 27 0.93 3.37 12.72
CA MET A 27 0.79 4.56 13.56
C MET A 27 -0.35 5.47 13.06
N GLY A 28 -1.04 6.13 14.00
CA GLY A 28 -2.04 7.15 13.68
C GLY A 28 -1.45 8.44 13.10
N GLY A 29 -2.31 9.29 12.52
CA GLY A 29 -1.92 10.59 11.97
C GLY A 29 -1.22 10.51 10.60
N LYS A 30 -1.43 9.43 9.85
CA LYS A 30 -0.96 9.29 8.46
C LYS A 30 -1.71 10.29 7.58
N VAL A 31 -0.97 11.00 6.74
CA VAL A 31 -1.52 11.97 5.80
C VAL A 31 -1.24 11.51 4.38
N LEU A 32 -2.29 11.28 3.60
CA LEU A 32 -2.20 10.90 2.19
C LEU A 32 -1.88 12.12 1.31
N VAL A 33 -1.18 11.86 0.21
CA VAL A 33 -1.14 12.78 -0.94
C VAL A 33 -2.29 12.47 -1.90
N PRO A 34 -2.68 13.39 -2.80
CA PRO A 34 -3.71 13.12 -3.80
C PRO A 34 -3.28 11.97 -4.72
N THR A 35 -4.24 11.21 -5.25
CA THR A 35 -3.98 10.06 -6.14
C THR A 35 -3.03 10.41 -7.28
N ARG A 36 -3.24 11.56 -7.95
CA ARG A 36 -2.35 12.06 -9.01
C ARG A 36 -0.89 12.18 -8.58
N GLU A 37 -0.63 12.64 -7.35
CA GLU A 37 0.73 12.86 -6.86
C GLU A 37 1.41 11.52 -6.53
N ALA A 38 0.65 10.53 -6.05
CA ALA A 38 1.16 9.17 -5.89
C ALA A 38 1.50 8.54 -7.26
N ILE A 39 0.65 8.73 -8.27
CA ILE A 39 0.90 8.26 -9.65
C ILE A 39 2.13 8.95 -10.24
N GLU A 40 2.31 10.26 -10.04
CA GLU A 40 3.51 10.99 -10.47
C GLU A 40 4.79 10.39 -9.88
N LYS A 41 4.78 9.99 -8.60
CA LYS A 41 5.92 9.29 -7.98
C LYS A 41 6.20 7.93 -8.65
N LEU A 42 5.15 7.16 -8.96
CA LEU A 42 5.29 5.87 -9.66
C LEU A 42 5.86 6.06 -11.08
N ASN A 43 5.36 7.05 -11.83
CA ASN A 43 5.87 7.39 -13.14
C ASN A 43 7.33 7.84 -13.10
N ALA A 44 7.71 8.67 -12.11
CA ALA A 44 9.10 9.08 -11.91
C ALA A 44 10.01 7.90 -11.56
N ALA A 45 9.51 6.94 -10.77
CA ALA A 45 10.24 5.71 -10.47
C ALA A 45 10.42 4.83 -11.71
N ARG A 46 9.36 4.62 -12.51
CA ARG A 46 9.47 3.87 -13.77
C ARG A 46 10.42 4.54 -14.75
N LEU A 47 10.30 5.85 -14.95
CA LEU A 47 11.20 6.63 -15.80
C LEU A 47 12.67 6.48 -15.38
N ALA A 48 12.96 6.48 -14.08
CA ALA A 48 14.32 6.26 -13.59
C ALA A 48 14.85 4.85 -13.89
N ALA A 49 13.98 3.83 -13.84
CA ALA A 49 14.35 2.47 -14.22
C ALA A 49 14.59 2.33 -15.73
N ASP A 50 13.72 2.94 -16.54
CA ASP A 50 13.81 2.93 -18.00
C ASP A 50 15.09 3.65 -18.49
N VAL A 51 15.42 4.80 -17.89
CA VAL A 51 16.66 5.54 -18.19
C VAL A 51 17.91 4.72 -17.88
N LEU A 52 17.88 3.86 -16.86
CA LEU A 52 18.99 2.98 -16.51
C LEU A 52 18.93 1.63 -17.22
N GLY A 53 17.89 1.35 -18.01
CA GLY A 53 17.74 0.11 -18.77
C GLY A 53 17.56 -1.14 -17.89
N VAL A 54 17.04 -0.99 -16.67
CA VAL A 54 16.86 -2.12 -15.72
C VAL A 54 15.36 -2.36 -15.48
N PRO A 55 14.84 -3.59 -15.67
CA PRO A 55 13.44 -3.91 -15.44
C PRO A 55 13.13 -4.09 -13.93
N THR A 56 13.46 -3.09 -13.12
CA THR A 56 13.23 -3.11 -11.67
C THR A 56 11.74 -3.24 -11.36
N LEU A 57 11.39 -4.14 -10.44
CA LEU A 57 10.01 -4.29 -9.98
C LEU A 57 9.56 -3.07 -9.19
N LEU A 58 8.43 -2.48 -9.58
CA LEU A 58 7.85 -1.32 -8.92
C LEU A 58 6.61 -1.75 -8.13
N VAL A 59 6.60 -1.45 -6.83
CA VAL A 59 5.48 -1.76 -5.92
C VAL A 59 4.80 -0.47 -5.49
N ALA A 60 3.49 -0.37 -5.73
CA ALA A 60 2.67 0.73 -5.22
C ALA A 60 2.03 0.35 -3.89
N ARG A 61 2.46 1.02 -2.81
CA ARG A 61 1.86 0.91 -1.48
C ARG A 61 0.80 1.99 -1.29
N THR A 62 -0.35 1.62 -0.74
CA THR A 62 -1.32 2.56 -0.19
C THR A 62 -1.46 2.41 1.32
N ASP A 63 -1.58 3.53 2.01
CA ASP A 63 -1.83 3.61 3.46
C ASP A 63 -3.28 3.98 3.81
N ALA A 64 -4.16 4.05 2.81
CA ALA A 64 -5.54 4.53 2.92
C ALA A 64 -6.47 3.65 3.79
N GLU A 65 -6.06 2.43 4.16
CA GLU A 65 -6.81 1.62 5.13
C GLU A 65 -6.95 2.31 6.49
N ALA A 66 -5.88 2.96 6.95
CA ALA A 66 -5.86 3.61 8.26
C ALA A 66 -5.65 5.13 8.19
N ALA A 67 -5.16 5.69 7.08
CA ALA A 67 -4.96 7.12 6.93
C ALA A 67 -6.29 7.87 6.73
N ASP A 68 -6.65 8.73 7.67
CA ASP A 68 -7.88 9.53 7.69
C ASP A 68 -7.66 11.01 7.34
N LEU A 69 -6.46 11.35 6.85
CA LEU A 69 -6.09 12.70 6.42
C LEU A 69 -5.57 12.70 4.97
N LEU A 70 -5.84 13.77 4.25
CA LEU A 70 -5.42 14.02 2.87
C LEU A 70 -4.94 15.46 2.73
N THR A 71 -3.84 15.68 2.02
CA THR A 71 -3.27 17.02 1.85
C THR A 71 -4.15 17.97 1.02
N SER A 72 -4.86 17.46 0.01
CA SER A 72 -5.72 18.26 -0.88
C SER A 72 -6.84 17.42 -1.50
N ASP A 73 -8.02 18.02 -1.67
CA ASP A 73 -9.21 17.43 -2.32
C ASP A 73 -9.30 17.69 -3.84
N ILE A 74 -8.18 18.10 -4.45
CA ILE A 74 -8.13 18.50 -5.86
C ILE A 74 -8.40 17.36 -6.84
N ASP A 75 -8.10 16.12 -6.45
CA ASP A 75 -8.23 14.94 -7.30
C ASP A 75 -9.65 14.35 -7.24
N GLY A 76 -10.26 14.16 -8.41
CA GLY A 76 -11.60 13.56 -8.52
C GLY A 76 -11.71 12.15 -7.93
N ASN A 77 -10.62 11.37 -7.92
CA ASN A 77 -10.58 10.04 -7.34
C ASN A 77 -10.72 10.04 -5.81
N ASP A 78 -10.32 11.14 -5.17
CA ASP A 78 -10.27 11.28 -3.71
C ASP A 78 -11.51 11.93 -3.12
N LYS A 79 -12.20 12.76 -3.91
CA LYS A 79 -13.42 13.46 -3.50
C LYS A 79 -14.49 12.56 -2.87
N PRO A 80 -14.76 11.33 -3.37
CA PRO A 80 -15.74 10.46 -2.74
C PRO A 80 -15.45 10.19 -1.26
N PHE A 81 -14.19 10.22 -0.82
CA PHE A 81 -13.79 9.90 0.55
C PHE A 81 -13.66 11.12 1.45
N ALA A 82 -13.63 12.33 0.89
CA ALA A 82 -13.58 13.55 1.68
C ALA A 82 -14.84 13.70 2.55
N THR A 83 -14.65 14.12 3.80
CA THR A 83 -15.74 14.39 4.75
C THR A 83 -16.19 15.84 4.77
N GLY A 84 -15.41 16.74 4.13
CA GLY A 84 -15.60 18.20 4.16
C GLY A 84 -14.96 18.89 5.38
N ALA A 85 -14.57 18.14 6.41
CA ALA A 85 -13.87 18.69 7.57
C ALA A 85 -12.37 18.89 7.29
N ARG A 86 -11.76 19.88 7.97
CA ARG A 86 -10.32 20.17 7.90
C ARG A 86 -9.65 20.19 9.28
N THR A 87 -8.34 19.97 9.31
CA THR A 87 -7.49 20.17 10.49
C THR A 87 -6.94 21.60 10.55
N VAL A 88 -6.28 21.97 11.66
CA VAL A 88 -5.68 23.30 11.83
C VAL A 88 -4.49 23.55 10.90
N GLU A 89 -3.78 22.50 10.51
CA GLU A 89 -2.72 22.49 9.51
C GLU A 89 -3.27 22.60 8.08
N GLY A 90 -4.59 22.47 7.92
CA GLY A 90 -5.27 22.56 6.63
C GLY A 90 -5.46 21.22 5.91
N PHE A 91 -5.14 20.08 6.53
CA PHE A 91 -5.43 18.77 5.92
C PHE A 91 -6.93 18.49 5.88
N TYR A 92 -7.37 17.76 4.86
CA TYR A 92 -8.74 17.31 4.68
C TYR A 92 -8.94 15.97 5.38
N LYS A 93 -10.03 15.82 6.13
CA LYS A 93 -10.40 14.54 6.73
C LYS A 93 -11.07 13.63 5.71
N THR A 94 -10.61 12.39 5.61
CA THR A 94 -11.14 11.36 4.71
C THR A 94 -11.72 10.17 5.47
N ARG A 95 -12.66 9.46 4.83
CA ARG A 95 -13.15 8.17 5.29
C ARG A 95 -12.15 7.09 4.88
N ASN A 96 -11.30 6.70 5.82
CA ASN A 96 -10.34 5.61 5.67
C ASN A 96 -11.03 4.24 5.58
N GLY A 97 -10.27 3.23 5.16
CA GLY A 97 -10.70 1.84 5.15
C GLY A 97 -10.59 1.17 3.79
N LEU A 98 -11.28 0.04 3.64
CA LEU A 98 -11.19 -0.84 2.48
C LEU A 98 -11.54 -0.12 1.16
N ASP A 99 -12.62 0.66 1.13
CA ASP A 99 -13.08 1.31 -0.10
C ASP A 99 -12.08 2.37 -0.60
N GLN A 100 -11.48 3.13 0.33
CA GLN A 100 -10.44 4.10 -0.03
C GLN A 100 -9.17 3.39 -0.50
N ALA A 101 -8.76 2.30 0.18
CA ALA A 101 -7.64 1.48 -0.25
C ALA A 101 -7.85 0.85 -1.63
N ILE A 102 -9.04 0.32 -1.92
CA ILE A 102 -9.40 -0.23 -3.24
C ILE A 102 -9.31 0.86 -4.30
N SER A 103 -9.89 2.04 -4.04
CA SER A 103 -9.82 3.18 -4.97
C SER A 103 -8.38 3.53 -5.33
N ARG A 104 -7.50 3.66 -4.32
CA ARG A 104 -6.07 3.90 -4.53
C ARG A 104 -5.39 2.76 -5.28
N GLY A 105 -5.61 1.51 -4.88
CA GLY A 105 -5.03 0.34 -5.53
C GLY A 105 -5.42 0.22 -7.01
N LEU A 106 -6.68 0.49 -7.35
CA LEU A 106 -7.17 0.49 -8.73
C LEU A 106 -6.54 1.62 -9.55
N ALA A 107 -6.33 2.79 -8.97
CA ALA A 107 -5.68 3.91 -9.63
C ALA A 107 -4.19 3.66 -9.88
N TYR A 108 -3.51 2.97 -8.96
CA TYR A 108 -2.07 2.69 -9.05
C TYR A 108 -1.74 1.47 -9.91
N ALA A 109 -2.68 0.53 -10.06
CA ALA A 109 -2.45 -0.71 -10.78
C ALA A 109 -1.83 -0.54 -12.18
N PRO A 110 -2.22 0.42 -13.04
CA PRO A 110 -1.57 0.59 -14.35
C PRO A 110 -0.09 0.97 -14.30
N TYR A 111 0.39 1.51 -13.16
CA TYR A 111 1.70 2.13 -13.01
C TYR A 111 2.69 1.31 -12.17
N ALA A 112 2.26 0.18 -11.62
CA ALA A 112 3.08 -0.66 -10.74
C ALA A 112 2.98 -2.13 -11.14
N ASP A 113 4.04 -2.89 -10.89
CA ASP A 113 4.06 -4.34 -11.10
C ASP A 113 3.26 -5.05 -10.01
N LEU A 114 3.40 -4.59 -8.76
CA LEU A 114 2.65 -5.07 -7.61
C LEU A 114 1.89 -3.94 -6.91
N VAL A 115 0.72 -4.27 -6.34
CA VAL A 115 -0.03 -3.37 -5.45
C VAL A 115 -0.05 -3.93 -4.04
N TRP A 116 0.15 -3.05 -3.06
CA TRP A 116 0.17 -3.38 -1.63
C TRP A 116 -0.74 -2.43 -0.86
N CYS A 117 -1.73 -2.98 -0.15
CA CYS A 117 -2.44 -2.24 0.89
C CYS A 117 -1.76 -2.50 2.24
N GLU A 118 -1.27 -1.45 2.89
CA GLU A 118 -0.86 -1.57 4.28
C GLU A 118 -2.09 -1.78 5.17
N THR A 119 -2.01 -2.72 6.12
CA THR A 119 -3.12 -3.03 7.03
C THR A 119 -2.67 -2.91 8.49
N GLY A 120 -3.59 -2.48 9.37
CA GLY A 120 -3.33 -2.39 10.81
C GLY A 120 -3.42 -3.72 11.57
N LYS A 121 -4.06 -4.74 10.99
CA LYS A 121 -4.27 -6.06 11.60
C LYS A 121 -4.25 -7.19 10.54
N PRO A 122 -3.90 -8.43 10.93
CA PRO A 122 -3.92 -9.55 10.01
C PRO A 122 -5.38 -10.03 9.83
N ASP A 123 -5.93 -9.83 8.64
CA ASP A 123 -7.34 -10.11 8.33
C ASP A 123 -7.46 -10.70 6.92
N LEU A 124 -7.72 -12.01 6.84
CA LEU A 124 -7.86 -12.72 5.55
C LEU A 124 -9.10 -12.29 4.77
N GLU A 125 -10.17 -11.87 5.44
CA GLU A 125 -11.38 -11.43 4.77
C GLU A 125 -11.15 -10.08 4.10
N PHE A 126 -10.48 -9.15 4.81
CA PHE A 126 -10.04 -7.89 4.24
C PHE A 126 -9.12 -8.13 3.03
N ALA A 127 -8.11 -8.99 3.20
CA ALA A 127 -7.16 -9.31 2.13
C ALA A 127 -7.84 -9.90 0.89
N ARG A 128 -8.82 -10.81 1.09
CA ARG A 128 -9.61 -11.40 0.01
C ARG A 128 -10.43 -10.33 -0.73
N LYS A 129 -11.17 -9.50 0.00
CA LYS A 129 -12.02 -8.43 -0.60
C LYS A 129 -11.19 -7.42 -1.39
N PHE A 130 -10.04 -7.01 -0.86
CA PHE A 130 -9.11 -6.14 -1.58
C PHE A 130 -8.63 -6.79 -2.88
N ALA A 131 -8.18 -8.05 -2.81
CA ALA A 131 -7.69 -8.78 -3.96
C ALA A 131 -8.75 -8.95 -5.05
N GLU A 132 -9.96 -9.40 -4.67
CA GLU A 132 -11.09 -9.56 -5.58
C GLU A 132 -11.43 -8.24 -6.30
N ALA A 133 -11.46 -7.12 -5.58
CA ALA A 133 -11.75 -5.82 -6.17
C ALA A 133 -10.67 -5.38 -7.17
N ILE A 134 -9.38 -5.60 -6.87
CA ILE A 134 -8.30 -5.31 -7.81
C ILE A 134 -8.39 -6.22 -9.03
N HIS A 135 -8.57 -7.52 -8.83
CA HIS A 135 -8.61 -8.52 -9.91
C HIS A 135 -9.85 -8.42 -10.80
N ALA A 136 -10.96 -7.89 -10.28
CA ALA A 136 -12.14 -7.61 -11.10
C ALA A 136 -11.84 -6.63 -12.25
N LYS A 137 -10.92 -5.66 -12.03
CA LYS A 137 -10.50 -4.70 -13.06
C LYS A 137 -9.16 -5.06 -13.72
N PHE A 138 -8.26 -5.68 -12.96
CA PHE A 138 -6.93 -6.09 -13.40
C PHE A 138 -6.69 -7.57 -13.07
N PRO A 139 -7.29 -8.50 -13.84
CA PRO A 139 -7.14 -9.93 -13.60
C PRO A 139 -5.67 -10.34 -13.55
N GLY A 140 -5.28 -11.09 -12.51
CA GLY A 140 -3.90 -11.58 -12.34
C GLY A 140 -2.90 -10.53 -11.86
N LYS A 141 -3.34 -9.32 -11.47
CA LYS A 141 -2.45 -8.31 -10.90
C LYS A 141 -1.71 -8.86 -9.68
N LEU A 142 -0.39 -8.77 -9.67
CA LEU A 142 0.41 -9.25 -8.54
C LEU A 142 0.15 -8.36 -7.32
N LEU A 143 -0.08 -8.99 -6.17
CA LEU A 143 -0.29 -8.28 -4.92
C LEU A 143 0.83 -8.56 -3.93
N ALA A 144 1.05 -7.61 -3.03
CA ALA A 144 2.03 -7.67 -1.97
C ALA A 144 1.35 -7.53 -0.60
N TYR A 145 1.80 -8.30 0.40
CA TYR A 145 1.23 -8.30 1.75
C TYR A 145 2.32 -8.25 2.83
N ASN A 146 2.20 -7.28 3.73
CA ASN A 146 3.05 -7.15 4.91
C ASN A 146 2.52 -8.02 6.05
N CYS A 147 3.27 -9.06 6.43
CA CYS A 147 3.02 -9.86 7.62
C CYS A 147 3.68 -9.20 8.84
N SER A 148 3.11 -8.09 9.32
CA SER A 148 3.78 -7.24 10.30
C SER A 148 4.01 -7.96 11.64
N PRO A 149 5.21 -7.89 12.23
CA PRO A 149 5.46 -8.36 13.59
C PRO A 149 4.79 -7.46 14.64
N SER A 150 4.37 -6.24 14.27
CA SER A 150 3.59 -5.37 15.15
C SER A 150 2.16 -5.84 15.34
N PHE A 151 1.68 -6.81 14.54
CA PHE A 151 0.39 -7.42 14.74
C PHE A 151 0.40 -8.27 16.00
N ASN A 152 -0.62 -8.11 16.84
CA ASN A 152 -0.87 -9.08 17.90
C ASN A 152 -1.56 -10.31 17.30
N TRP A 153 -0.78 -11.19 16.65
CA TRP A 153 -1.28 -12.34 15.88
C TRP A 153 -2.21 -13.22 16.71
N LYS A 154 -1.77 -13.68 17.89
CA LYS A 154 -2.56 -14.56 18.76
C LYS A 154 -3.79 -13.92 19.39
N LYS A 155 -3.85 -12.58 19.44
CA LYS A 155 -5.06 -11.86 19.87
C LYS A 155 -6.13 -11.83 18.77
N ASN A 156 -5.71 -11.87 17.50
CA ASN A 156 -6.62 -11.71 16.36
C ASN A 156 -6.94 -13.03 15.65
N LEU A 157 -6.06 -14.03 15.72
CA LEU A 157 -6.15 -15.28 14.97
C LEU A 157 -5.78 -16.47 15.85
N ASP A 158 -6.42 -17.60 15.59
CA ASP A 158 -6.05 -18.90 16.17
C ASP A 158 -4.79 -19.49 15.49
N ASP A 159 -4.12 -20.43 16.16
CA ASP A 159 -2.86 -21.02 15.70
C ASP A 159 -3.00 -21.75 14.35
N ALA A 160 -4.15 -22.36 14.06
CA ALA A 160 -4.38 -23.05 12.79
C ALA A 160 -4.51 -22.04 11.63
N THR A 161 -5.16 -20.91 11.88
CA THR A 161 -5.28 -19.79 10.93
C THR A 161 -3.94 -19.12 10.69
N ILE A 162 -3.13 -18.92 11.73
CA ILE A 162 -1.75 -18.39 11.60
C ILE A 162 -0.91 -19.31 10.71
N ALA A 163 -0.97 -20.64 10.93
CA ALA A 163 -0.17 -21.61 10.17
C ALA A 163 -0.50 -21.63 8.66
N LYS A 164 -1.75 -21.34 8.27
CA LYS A 164 -2.18 -21.30 6.87
C LYS A 164 -2.21 -19.90 6.25
N PHE A 165 -2.00 -18.85 7.03
CA PHE A 165 -2.24 -17.46 6.63
C PHE A 165 -1.56 -17.08 5.31
N GLN A 166 -0.27 -17.38 5.17
CA GLN A 166 0.49 -17.08 3.95
C GLN A 166 0.03 -17.88 2.74
N ARG A 167 -0.41 -19.13 2.94
CA ARG A 167 -0.93 -19.99 1.87
C ARG A 167 -2.26 -19.46 1.34
N GLU A 168 -3.14 -19.04 2.24
CA GLU A 168 -4.42 -18.41 1.91
C GLU A 168 -4.19 -17.11 1.12
N LEU A 169 -3.29 -16.24 1.60
CA LEU A 169 -2.88 -15.03 0.86
C LEU A 169 -2.37 -15.35 -0.56
N GLY A 170 -1.52 -16.37 -0.70
CA GLY A 170 -1.01 -16.80 -2.00
C GLY A 170 -2.12 -17.21 -2.98
N SER A 171 -3.22 -17.76 -2.49
CA SER A 171 -4.40 -18.14 -3.28
C SER A 171 -5.20 -16.93 -3.79
N TYR A 172 -5.16 -15.80 -3.08
CA TYR A 172 -5.77 -14.53 -3.49
C TYR A 172 -4.87 -13.70 -4.40
N GLY A 173 -3.69 -14.19 -4.77
CA GLY A 173 -2.75 -13.49 -5.65
C GLY A 173 -1.71 -12.59 -4.95
N TYR A 174 -1.60 -12.66 -3.62
CA TYR A 174 -0.47 -12.07 -2.90
C TYR A 174 0.79 -12.92 -3.13
N LYS A 175 1.57 -12.57 -4.16
CA LYS A 175 2.76 -13.33 -4.58
C LYS A 175 4.05 -12.88 -3.91
N PHE A 176 4.02 -11.73 -3.24
CA PHE A 176 5.12 -11.25 -2.42
C PHE A 176 4.62 -10.94 -1.02
N HIS A 177 5.18 -11.61 -0.02
CA HIS A 177 4.82 -11.40 1.38
C HIS A 177 6.05 -11.51 2.25
N TRP A 178 6.17 -10.61 3.23
CA TRP A 178 7.36 -10.50 4.08
C TRP A 178 7.01 -9.98 5.49
N PRO A 179 7.80 -10.34 6.51
CA PRO A 179 7.80 -9.64 7.79
C PRO A 179 8.60 -8.33 7.67
N THR A 180 8.05 -7.21 8.15
CA THR A 180 8.74 -5.90 8.11
C THR A 180 9.87 -5.76 9.14
N ALA A 181 9.81 -6.48 10.26
CA ALA A 181 10.86 -6.49 11.28
C ALA A 181 11.03 -7.88 11.91
N THR A 182 11.64 -8.80 11.18
CA THR A 182 12.38 -9.89 11.82
C THR A 182 13.74 -9.33 12.26
N PRO A 183 14.18 -9.49 13.52
CA PRO A 183 15.57 -9.26 13.87
C PRO A 183 16.40 -10.05 12.85
N ALA A 184 17.39 -9.40 12.23
CA ALA A 184 18.37 -10.12 11.43
C ALA A 184 18.89 -11.26 12.31
N ALA A 185 18.67 -12.51 11.87
CA ALA A 185 19.31 -13.65 12.49
C ALA A 185 20.82 -13.36 12.43
N ARG A 186 21.40 -13.05 13.58
CA ARG A 186 22.85 -13.03 13.77
C ARG A 186 23.31 -14.45 14.04
#